data_AF-A0A9P9YFE2-F1
#
_entry.id   AF-A0A9P9YFE2-F1
#
_cell.length_a   1.000
_cell.length_b   1.000
_cell.length_c   1.000
_cell.angle_alpha   90.00
_cell.angle_beta   90.00
_cell.angle_gamma   90.00
#
_symmetry.space_group_name_H-M   'P 1'
#
loop_
_entity.id
_entity.type
_entity.pdbx_description
1 polymer ?
#
loop_
_entity_poly.entity_id
_entity_poly.type
_entity_poly.pdbx_seq_one_letter_code
_entity_poly.pdbx_strand_id
1 'polypeptide(L)'
;MTIPQYKPPKDIQDLLDKKEQQQATQRRRTAVLPKRSWIQRNPRLFQISFLTGSLLIFFSKPLYDCFIADPLPPLEVKANQRLRNYPVLLTKCADKATAYAVCVSRDLNVQHKICDTEFKEFLNCIRKSALEMKTKL
;
A
#
# COMPACT_ATOMS: atom_id res chain seq x y z
N MET A 1 36.49 -30.27 -56.99
CA MET A 1 37.85 -30.38 -56.40
C MET A 1 37.70 -30.79 -54.95
N THR A 2 38.04 -32.02 -54.60
CA THR A 2 37.94 -32.56 -53.24
C THR A 2 39.19 -32.18 -52.45
N ILE A 3 39.00 -31.40 -51.38
CA ILE A 3 40.09 -30.94 -50.51
C ILE A 3 40.52 -32.13 -49.64
N PRO A 4 41.82 -32.49 -49.56
CA PRO A 4 42.25 -33.59 -48.71
C PRO A 4 42.05 -33.23 -47.22
N GLN A 5 41.41 -34.15 -46.49
CA GLN A 5 41.26 -34.07 -45.04
C GLN A 5 42.64 -34.21 -44.36
N TYR A 6 43.14 -33.12 -43.81
CA TYR A 6 44.38 -33.13 -43.04
C TYR A 6 44.14 -33.75 -41.66
N LYS A 7 44.84 -34.85 -41.36
CA LYS A 7 44.92 -35.38 -39.99
C LYS A 7 46.15 -34.77 -39.31
N PRO A 8 45.98 -34.02 -38.21
CA PRO A 8 47.11 -33.47 -37.49
C PRO A 8 48.01 -34.59 -36.94
N PRO A 9 49.34 -34.38 -36.91
CA PRO A 9 50.30 -35.27 -36.28
C PRO A 9 49.94 -35.57 -34.82
N LYS A 10 50.20 -36.79 -34.37
CA LYS A 10 49.79 -37.29 -33.03
C LYS A 10 50.28 -36.41 -31.89
N ASP A 11 51.49 -35.87 -32.01
CA ASP A 11 52.11 -35.03 -30.98
C ASP A 11 51.32 -33.74 -30.70
N ILE A 12 50.68 -33.17 -31.72
CA ILE A 12 49.86 -31.96 -31.57
C ILE A 12 48.52 -32.30 -30.91
N GLN A 13 47.97 -33.47 -31.22
CA GLN A 13 46.73 -33.96 -30.62
C GLN A 13 46.90 -34.17 -29.11
N ASP A 14 48.03 -34.77 -28.69
CA ASP A 14 48.34 -35.00 -27.28
C ASP A 14 48.51 -33.69 -26.49
N LEU A 15 49.06 -32.64 -27.13
CA LEU A 15 49.19 -31.32 -26.50
C LEU A 15 47.85 -30.61 -26.33
N LEU A 16 46.92 -30.77 -27.28
CA LEU A 16 45.56 -30.24 -27.22
C LEU A 16 44.76 -30.91 -26.10
N ASP A 17 44.79 -32.24 -26.06
CA ASP A 17 44.08 -33.02 -25.03
C ASP A 17 44.61 -32.72 -23.63
N LYS A 18 45.93 -32.55 -23.49
CA LYS A 18 46.56 -32.16 -22.21
C LYS A 18 46.15 -30.75 -21.78
N LYS A 19 46.02 -29.81 -22.72
CA LYS A 19 45.51 -28.44 -22.43
C LYS A 19 44.04 -28.46 -22.03
N GLU A 20 43.21 -29.24 -22.71
CA GLU A 20 41.79 -29.39 -22.38
C GLU A 20 41.61 -30.04 -21.00
N GLN A 21 42.38 -31.06 -20.68
CA GLN A 21 42.40 -31.67 -19.34
C GLN A 21 42.84 -30.68 -18.26
N GLN A 22 43.87 -29.86 -18.51
CA GLN A 22 44.29 -28.82 -17.58
C GLN A 22 43.21 -27.74 -17.39
N GLN A 23 42.58 -27.27 -18.47
CA GLN A 23 41.48 -26.31 -18.40
C GLN A 23 40.23 -26.88 -17.71
N ALA A 24 39.90 -28.15 -17.92
CA ALA A 24 38.80 -28.83 -17.25
C ALA A 24 39.06 -29.00 -15.74
N THR A 25 40.30 -29.31 -15.37
CA THR A 25 40.71 -29.43 -13.95
C THR A 25 40.68 -28.06 -13.26
N GLN A 26 41.04 -26.98 -13.98
CA GLN A 26 41.00 -25.61 -13.47
C GLN A 26 39.56 -25.08 -13.34
N ARG A 27 38.65 -25.42 -14.28
CA ARG A 27 37.21 -25.08 -14.20
C ARG A 27 36.47 -25.81 -13.08
N ARG A 28 36.90 -27.01 -12.70
CA ARG A 28 36.29 -27.78 -11.58
C ARG A 28 36.61 -27.23 -10.19
N ARG A 29 37.52 -26.27 -10.06
CA ARG A 29 37.75 -25.51 -8.81
C ARG A 29 36.77 -24.35 -8.71
N THR A 30 35.47 -24.63 -8.78
CA THR A 30 34.46 -23.65 -8.35
C THR A 30 34.65 -23.47 -6.85
N ALA A 31 35.06 -22.27 -6.44
CA ALA A 31 35.35 -21.93 -5.06
C ALA A 31 34.23 -22.42 -4.14
N VAL A 32 34.55 -23.34 -3.23
CA VAL A 32 33.68 -23.69 -2.10
C VAL A 32 33.65 -22.44 -1.21
N LEU A 33 32.67 -21.57 -1.46
CA LEU A 33 32.46 -20.36 -0.69
C LEU A 33 32.08 -20.77 0.75
N PRO A 34 32.79 -20.28 1.77
CA PRO A 34 32.41 -20.56 3.16
C PRO A 34 30.96 -20.14 3.40
N LYS A 35 30.24 -20.89 4.25
CA LYS A 35 28.88 -20.57 4.71
C LYS A 35 28.91 -19.24 5.50
N ARG A 36 28.94 -18.11 4.77
CA ARG A 36 28.64 -16.78 5.29
C ARG A 36 27.15 -16.52 5.11
N SER A 37 26.53 -15.85 6.08
CA SER A 37 25.16 -15.38 5.94
C SER A 37 25.06 -14.49 4.70
N TRP A 38 23.95 -14.59 3.96
CA TRP A 38 23.76 -13.85 2.72
C TRP A 38 23.82 -12.33 2.93
N ILE A 39 23.48 -11.86 4.14
CA ILE A 39 23.62 -10.47 4.61
C ILE A 39 25.07 -9.97 4.42
N GLN A 40 26.07 -10.82 4.66
CA GLN A 40 27.48 -10.46 4.53
C GLN A 40 28.02 -10.54 3.09
N ARG A 41 27.31 -11.24 2.19
CA ARG A 41 27.70 -11.38 0.78
C ARG A 41 27.23 -10.20 -0.07
N ASN A 42 26.10 -9.60 0.28
CA ASN A 42 25.50 -8.49 -0.47
C ASN A 42 24.87 -7.46 0.48
N PRO A 43 25.69 -6.59 1.12
CA PRO A 43 25.20 -5.63 2.11
C PRO A 43 24.20 -4.62 1.50
N ARG A 44 24.36 -4.29 0.20
CA ARG A 44 23.44 -3.42 -0.53
C ARG A 44 22.04 -4.01 -0.68
N LEU A 45 21.95 -5.33 -0.86
CA LEU A 45 20.66 -6.02 -1.07
C LEU A 45 19.90 -6.15 0.25
N PHE A 46 20.62 -6.37 1.36
CA PHE A 46 20.05 -6.26 2.70
C PHE A 46 19.53 -4.84 2.98
N GLN A 47 20.35 -3.82 2.71
CA GLN A 47 19.97 -2.43 2.93
C GLN A 47 18.73 -2.04 2.10
N ILE A 48 18.66 -2.42 0.82
CA ILE A 48 17.48 -2.16 -0.02
C ILE A 48 16.26 -2.87 0.57
N SER A 49 16.35 -4.17 0.88
CA SER A 49 15.20 -4.92 1.42
C SER A 49 14.66 -4.32 2.71
N PHE A 50 15.56 -3.88 3.60
CA PHE A 50 15.19 -3.26 4.86
C PHE A 50 14.58 -1.88 4.66
N LEU A 51 15.17 -1.03 3.80
CA LEU A 51 14.63 0.30 3.49
C LEU A 51 13.27 0.18 2.79
N THR A 52 13.12 -0.68 1.79
CA THR A 52 11.85 -0.84 1.06
C THR A 52 10.78 -1.46 1.94
N GLY A 53 11.14 -2.42 2.81
CA GLY A 53 10.20 -3.00 3.77
C GLY A 53 9.72 -1.94 4.77
N SER A 54 10.63 -1.15 5.33
CA SER A 54 10.30 -0.06 6.24
C SER A 54 9.44 1.01 5.55
N LEU A 55 9.79 1.42 4.33
CA LEU A 55 9.05 2.41 3.56
C LEU A 55 7.65 1.92 3.20
N LEU A 56 7.49 0.65 2.80
CA LEU A 56 6.18 0.08 2.49
C LEU A 56 5.29 0.03 3.74
N ILE A 57 5.84 -0.32 4.91
CA ILE A 57 5.07 -0.36 6.16
C ILE A 57 4.62 1.06 6.58
N PHE A 58 5.48 2.08 6.43
CA PHE A 58 5.17 3.45 6.86
C PHE A 58 4.41 4.30 5.83
N PHE A 59 4.58 4.06 4.53
CA PHE A 59 3.98 4.89 3.46
C PHE A 59 2.83 4.23 2.72
N SER A 60 2.59 2.92 2.90
CA SER A 60 1.35 2.31 2.39
C SER A 60 0.26 2.39 3.45
N LYS A 61 -0.64 3.38 3.26
CA LYS A 61 -1.89 3.55 4.01
C LYS A 61 -2.58 2.24 4.41
N PRO A 62 -2.80 1.24 3.52
CA PRO A 62 -3.52 0.03 3.90
C PRO A 62 -2.77 -0.87 4.89
N LEU A 63 -1.43 -0.85 4.93
CA LEU A 63 -0.65 -1.68 5.87
C LEU A 63 -0.37 -0.96 7.19
N TYR A 64 -0.19 0.36 7.16
CA TYR A 64 0.01 1.18 8.36
C TYR A 64 -1.22 1.12 9.29
N ASP A 65 -2.43 1.22 8.73
CA ASP A 65 -3.67 1.15 9.49
C ASP A 65 -3.93 -0.23 10.12
N CYS A 66 -3.40 -1.32 9.56
CA CYS A 66 -3.59 -2.66 10.11
C CYS A 66 -2.69 -2.98 11.32
N PHE A 67 -1.55 -2.30 11.48
CA PHE A 67 -0.53 -2.67 12.47
C PHE A 67 -0.16 -1.56 13.47
N ILE A 68 -0.36 -0.27 13.13
CA ILE A 68 0.14 0.86 13.94
C ILE A 68 -0.98 1.80 14.36
N ALA A 69 -2.07 1.91 13.59
CA ALA A 69 -3.23 2.65 14.05
C ALA A 69 -3.86 1.92 15.25
N ASP A 70 -3.88 2.59 16.41
CA ASP A 70 -4.65 2.14 17.56
C ASP A 70 -6.09 1.85 17.10
N PRO A 71 -6.71 0.71 17.51
CA PRO A 71 -8.11 0.48 17.23
C PRO A 71 -8.90 1.63 17.85
N LEU A 72 -9.46 2.47 16.98
CA LEU A 72 -10.38 3.53 17.36
C LEU A 72 -11.36 2.99 18.42
N PRO A 73 -11.57 3.71 19.53
CA PRO A 73 -12.37 3.21 20.64
C PRO A 73 -13.75 2.76 20.12
N PRO A 74 -14.35 1.69 20.67
CA PRO A 74 -15.54 1.03 20.10
C PRO A 74 -16.79 1.93 19.97
N LEU A 75 -16.78 3.12 20.59
CA LEU A 75 -17.79 4.15 20.39
C LEU A 75 -17.73 4.77 18.99
N GLU A 76 -16.54 4.93 18.41
CA GLU A 76 -16.37 5.54 17.08
C GLU A 76 -16.71 4.58 15.95
N VAL A 77 -16.47 3.27 16.10
CA VAL A 77 -16.87 2.26 15.10
C VAL A 77 -18.39 2.26 14.91
N LYS A 78 -19.14 2.36 16.02
CA LYS A 78 -20.60 2.47 16.00
C LYS A 78 -21.08 3.81 15.44
N ALA A 79 -20.39 4.91 15.75
CA ALA A 79 -20.71 6.24 15.21
C ALA A 79 -20.49 6.30 13.70
N ASN A 80 -19.35 5.80 13.20
CA ASN A 80 -19.02 5.74 11.78
C ASN A 80 -20.03 4.88 11.00
N GLN A 81 -20.52 3.80 11.59
CA GLN A 81 -21.53 2.96 10.97
C GLN A 81 -22.90 3.65 10.86
N ARG A 82 -23.27 4.51 11.83
CA ARG A 82 -24.48 5.36 11.76
C ARG A 82 -24.33 6.46 10.72
N LEU A 83 -23.14 7.01 10.56
CA LEU A 83 -22.83 8.08 9.62
C LEU A 83 -22.72 7.61 8.16
N ARG A 84 -22.63 6.30 7.87
CA ARG A 84 -22.60 5.79 6.48
C ARG A 84 -23.82 6.20 5.66
N ASN A 85 -24.98 6.29 6.30
CA ASN A 85 -26.23 6.68 5.63
C ASN A 85 -26.51 8.19 5.71
N TYR A 86 -25.65 8.95 6.40
CA TYR A 86 -25.79 10.38 6.57
C TYR A 86 -25.77 11.17 5.25
N PRO A 87 -24.93 10.85 4.24
CA PRO A 87 -24.99 11.52 2.94
C PRO A 87 -26.36 11.37 2.27
N VAL A 88 -26.97 10.18 2.36
CA VAL A 88 -28.30 9.89 1.80
C VAL A 88 -29.41 10.68 2.52
N LEU A 89 -29.28 10.85 3.84
CA LEU A 89 -30.20 11.66 4.65
C LEU A 89 -30.08 13.15 4.32
N LEU A 90 -28.85 13.65 4.14
CA LEU A 90 -28.59 15.02 3.73
C LEU A 90 -29.19 15.35 2.36
N THR A 91 -29.06 14.45 1.38
CA THR A 91 -29.63 14.68 0.05
C THR A 91 -31.16 14.79 0.08
N LYS A 92 -31.84 14.09 1.00
CA LYS A 92 -33.30 14.17 1.15
C LYS A 92 -33.76 15.48 1.80
N CYS A 93 -32.91 16.07 2.65
CA CYS A 93 -33.18 17.30 3.38
C CYS A 93 -32.39 18.49 2.85
N ALA A 94 -31.96 18.43 1.58
CA ALA A 94 -31.06 19.42 0.97
C ALA A 94 -31.61 20.85 1.07
N ASP A 95 -32.90 21.05 0.79
CA ASP A 95 -33.52 22.38 0.83
C ASP A 95 -33.40 23.02 2.21
N LYS A 96 -33.72 22.26 3.27
CA LYS A 96 -33.63 22.73 4.66
C LYS A 96 -32.18 22.89 5.13
N ALA A 97 -31.27 22.06 4.61
CA ALA A 97 -29.84 22.19 4.88
C ALA A 97 -29.27 23.47 4.28
N THR A 98 -29.66 23.83 3.05
CA THR A 98 -29.19 25.05 2.38
C THR A 98 -29.70 26.31 3.08
N ALA A 99 -30.95 26.33 3.56
CA ALA A 99 -31.46 27.44 4.35
C ALA A 99 -30.58 27.69 5.58
N TYR A 100 -30.36 26.64 6.39
CA TYR A 100 -29.48 26.70 7.56
C TYR A 100 -28.04 27.15 7.21
N ALA A 101 -27.47 26.60 6.13
CA ALA A 101 -26.14 26.97 5.67
C ALA A 101 -26.06 28.46 5.27
N VAL A 102 -27.11 28.99 4.64
CA VAL A 102 -27.20 30.41 4.30
C VAL A 102 -27.24 31.25 5.57
N CYS A 103 -28.01 30.90 6.61
CA CYS A 103 -28.00 31.67 7.86
C CYS A 103 -26.65 31.65 8.57
N VAL A 104 -25.97 30.49 8.61
CA VAL A 104 -24.66 30.37 9.26
C VAL A 104 -23.56 31.09 8.47
N SER A 105 -23.67 31.18 7.14
CA SER A 105 -22.68 31.83 6.29
C SER A 105 -22.87 33.34 6.11
N ARG A 106 -23.99 33.91 6.60
CA ARG A 106 -24.27 35.35 6.50
C ARG A 106 -23.34 36.21 7.34
N ASP A 107 -23.02 35.78 8.56
CA ASP A 107 -22.25 36.58 9.51
C ASP A 107 -20.91 35.91 9.85
N LEU A 108 -19.84 36.71 9.96
CA LEU A 108 -18.54 36.24 10.45
C LEU A 108 -18.53 35.91 11.95
N ASN A 109 -19.50 36.42 12.71
CA ASN A 109 -19.62 36.22 14.15
C ASN A 109 -21.02 35.72 14.53
N VAL A 110 -21.37 34.51 14.08
CA VAL A 110 -22.63 33.84 14.43
C VAL A 110 -22.65 33.54 15.92
N GLN A 111 -23.45 34.27 16.68
CA GLN A 111 -23.72 33.93 18.08
C GLN A 111 -24.54 32.64 18.18
N HIS A 112 -24.36 31.92 19.29
CA HIS A 112 -25.16 30.73 19.60
C HIS A 112 -26.65 31.10 19.58
N LYS A 113 -27.45 30.33 18.82
CA LYS A 113 -28.92 30.40 18.70
C LYS A 113 -29.53 31.32 17.65
N ILE A 114 -28.72 32.03 16.87
CA ILE A 114 -29.24 32.93 15.81
C ILE A 114 -30.01 32.15 14.74
N CYS A 115 -29.49 31.00 14.31
CA CYS A 115 -30.08 30.16 13.25
C CYS A 115 -30.89 28.97 13.80
N ASP A 116 -31.39 29.06 15.03
CA ASP A 116 -32.06 27.95 15.72
C ASP A 116 -33.35 27.48 15.02
N THR A 117 -34.06 28.38 14.35
CA THR A 117 -35.31 28.07 13.65
C THR A 117 -35.05 27.16 12.45
N GLU A 118 -34.14 27.58 11.57
CA GLU A 118 -33.72 26.82 10.39
C GLU A 118 -33.04 25.50 10.77
N PHE A 119 -32.26 25.52 11.86
CA PHE A 119 -31.64 24.32 12.40
C PHE A 119 -32.67 23.30 12.90
N LYS A 120 -33.72 23.74 13.60
CA LYS A 120 -34.80 22.86 14.06
C LYS A 120 -35.57 22.25 12.90
N GLU A 121 -35.85 23.03 11.85
CA GLU A 121 -36.51 22.50 10.64
C GLU A 121 -35.65 21.44 9.95
N PHE A 122 -34.36 21.70 9.81
CA PHE A 122 -33.40 20.76 9.27
C PHE A 122 -33.30 19.47 10.09
N LEU A 123 -33.17 19.58 11.42
CA LEU A 123 -33.13 18.41 12.32
C LEU A 123 -34.41 17.60 12.26
N ASN A 124 -35.57 18.24 12.20
CA ASN A 124 -36.85 17.55 12.08
C ASN A 124 -36.94 16.76 10.77
N CYS A 125 -36.46 17.32 9.67
CA CYS A 125 -36.38 16.61 8.39
C CYS A 125 -35.46 15.39 8.46
N ILE A 126 -34.28 15.52 9.08
CA ILE A 126 -33.35 14.41 9.25
C ILE A 126 -33.96 13.30 10.10
N ARG A 127 -34.56 13.64 11.25
CA ARG A 127 -35.20 12.64 12.14
C ARG A 127 -36.32 11.90 11.43
N LYS A 128 -37.17 12.60 10.66
CA LYS A 128 -38.23 11.99 9.87
C LYS A 128 -37.66 11.04 8.81
N SER A 129 -36.67 11.48 8.04
CA SER A 129 -36.02 10.68 7.01
C SER A 129 -35.28 9.45 7.59
N ALA A 130 -34.74 9.58 8.79
CA ALA A 130 -34.07 8.50 9.51
C ALA A 130 -35.05 7.39 9.92
N LEU A 131 -36.24 7.76 10.37
CA LEU A 131 -37.32 6.82 10.69
C LEU A 131 -37.78 6.07 9.43
N GLU A 132 -37.95 6.77 8.32
CA GLU A 132 -38.34 6.15 7.03
C GLU A 132 -37.31 5.14 6.53
N MET A 133 -36.01 5.41 6.70
CA MET A 133 -34.93 4.52 6.26
C MET A 133 -34.52 3.49 7.33
N LYS A 134 -35.22 3.42 8.47
CA LYS A 134 -34.89 2.56 9.61
C LYS A 134 -33.43 2.70 10.08
N THR A 135 -32.86 3.89 9.92
CA THR A 135 -31.49 4.21 10.33
C THR A 135 -31.51 4.87 11.70
N LYS A 136 -30.68 4.40 12.62
CA LYS A 136 -30.53 4.99 13.95
C LYS A 136 -29.50 6.12 13.87
N LEU A 137 -29.96 7.36 13.93
CA LEU A 137 -29.14 8.55 14.18
C LEU A 137 -28.94 8.71 15.69
#